data_AF-A0A6B2VET3-F1
#
_entry.id   AF-A0A6B2VET3-F1
#
_cell.length_a   1.000
_cell.length_b   1.000
_cell.length_c   1.000
_cell.angle_alpha   90.00
_cell.angle_beta   90.00
_cell.angle_gamma   90.00
#
_symmetry.space_group_name_H-M   'P 1'
#
loop_
_entity.id
_entity.type
_entity.pdbx_description
1 polymer ?
#
loop_
_entity_poly.entity_id
_entity_poly.type
_entity_poly.pdbx_seq_one_letter_code
_entity_poly.pdbx_strand_id
1 'polypeptide(L)'
;NADRDLDAVCALFATAGRAEERTGGRGALNFLEEIEAQDIAADTLTRRAVRPDAVRLMTAHRSKGLQWRLVVVAGVQEGLWPDLRRRGSLLEADRIGRDGLAEPLTPGALLAEERRLFYVAATRARERLVVTAVKAPAEDGDQPSRFLAELGVEPQDVTGRPRRPLSVAALVAELRATTVDPDASEALRAAAARRLARL
;
A
#
# COMPACT_ATOMS: atom_id res chain seq x y z
N ASN A 1 14.35 11.86 -13.02
CA ASN A 1 12.92 11.86 -13.45
C ASN A 1 12.48 13.27 -13.12
N ALA A 2 12.59 14.20 -14.08
CA ALA A 2 12.74 15.63 -13.82
C ALA A 2 11.70 16.21 -12.84
N ASP A 3 10.44 15.78 -12.93
CA ASP A 3 9.37 16.21 -12.02
C ASP A 3 9.63 15.82 -10.56
N ARG A 4 10.14 14.60 -10.32
CA ARG A 4 10.44 14.10 -8.98
C ARG A 4 11.59 14.88 -8.35
N ASP A 5 12.60 15.18 -9.15
CA ASP A 5 13.80 15.87 -8.71
C ASP A 5 13.43 17.34 -8.37
N LEU A 6 12.56 17.96 -9.16
CA LEU A 6 11.99 19.28 -8.88
C LEU A 6 11.11 19.29 -7.62
N ASP A 7 10.20 18.32 -7.46
CA ASP A 7 9.34 18.19 -6.28
C ASP A 7 10.17 18.07 -4.98
N ALA A 8 11.28 17.31 -5.04
CA ALA A 8 12.19 17.15 -3.90
C ALA A 8 12.88 18.48 -3.54
N VAL A 9 13.34 19.23 -4.54
CA VAL A 9 13.93 20.56 -4.33
C VAL A 9 12.90 21.54 -3.76
N CYS A 10 11.68 21.58 -4.29
CA CYS A 10 10.61 22.42 -3.76
C CYS A 10 10.25 22.06 -2.31
N ALA A 11 10.22 20.77 -1.96
CA ALA A 11 9.99 20.32 -0.60
C ALA A 11 11.11 20.75 0.36
N LEU A 12 12.37 20.66 -0.06
CA LEU A 12 13.53 21.11 0.72
C LEU A 12 13.43 22.61 1.05
N PHE A 13 13.14 23.45 0.04
CA PHE A 13 13.00 24.90 0.25
C PHE A 13 11.80 25.26 1.13
N ALA A 14 10.67 24.55 0.99
CA ALA A 14 9.53 24.75 1.87
C ALA A 14 9.85 24.39 3.33
N THR A 15 10.64 23.34 3.55
CA THR A 15 11.11 22.96 4.89
C THR A 15 12.11 23.98 5.45
N ALA A 16 13.01 24.51 4.62
CA ALA A 16 13.94 25.56 5.02
C ALA A 16 13.23 26.84 5.47
N GLY A 17 12.22 27.30 4.71
CA GLY A 17 11.43 28.47 5.08
C GLY A 17 10.71 28.32 6.43
N ARG A 18 10.11 27.16 6.68
CA ARG A 18 9.46 26.86 7.98
C ARG A 18 10.46 26.80 9.14
N ALA A 19 11.67 26.30 8.91
CA ALA A 19 12.72 26.23 9.92
C ALA A 19 13.24 27.63 10.28
N GLU A 20 13.33 28.53 9.29
CA GLU A 20 13.69 29.93 9.48
C GLU A 20 12.63 30.67 10.32
N GLU A 21 11.35 30.51 10.00
CA GLU A 21 10.22 31.11 10.74
C GLU A 21 10.16 30.68 12.20
N ARG A 22 10.46 29.41 12.50
CA ARG A 22 10.39 28.86 13.87
C ARG A 22 11.57 29.23 14.75
N THR A 23 12.75 29.37 14.16
CA THR A 23 14.01 29.29 14.91
C THR A 23 14.92 30.51 14.73
N GLY A 24 14.50 31.48 13.91
CA GLY A 24 15.22 32.76 13.75
C GLY A 24 16.54 32.64 13.00
N GLY A 25 16.61 31.75 12.00
CA GLY A 25 17.78 31.60 11.12
C GLY A 25 19.03 31.06 11.82
N ARG A 26 19.13 29.72 11.97
CA ARG A 26 20.31 29.05 12.57
C ARG A 26 21.46 28.77 11.59
N GLY A 27 21.38 29.25 10.35
CA GLY A 27 22.36 28.99 9.30
C GLY A 27 22.18 27.64 8.60
N ALA A 28 22.67 27.53 7.36
CA ALA A 28 22.39 26.39 6.47
C ALA A 28 22.96 25.06 6.98
N LEU A 29 24.12 25.06 7.66
CA LEU A 29 24.75 23.83 8.16
C LEU A 29 23.94 23.20 9.29
N ASN A 30 23.47 24.00 10.25
CA ASN A 30 22.61 23.51 11.33
C ASN A 30 21.27 22.97 10.79
N PHE A 31 20.75 23.57 9.73
CA PHE A 31 19.54 23.07 9.06
C PHE A 31 19.77 21.70 8.39
N LEU A 32 20.93 21.49 7.78
CA LEU A 32 21.28 20.20 7.18
C LEU A 32 21.46 19.12 8.26
N GLU A 33 22.14 19.43 9.36
CA GLU A 33 22.28 18.51 10.51
C GLU A 33 20.91 18.13 11.10
N GLU A 34 19.99 19.09 11.21
CA GLU A 34 18.62 18.82 11.67
C GLU A 34 17.85 17.89 10.72
N ILE A 35 18.01 18.06 9.40
CA ILE A 35 17.39 17.17 8.41
C ILE A 35 18.02 15.77 8.46
N GLU A 36 19.34 15.66 8.58
CA GLU A 36 20.02 14.37 8.66
C GLU A 36 19.67 13.60 9.93
N ALA A 37 19.40 14.31 11.03
CA ALA A 37 18.96 13.73 12.30
C ALA A 37 17.47 13.33 12.33
N GLN A 38 16.69 13.65 11.29
CA GLN A 38 15.28 13.23 11.22
C GLN A 38 15.15 11.77 10.80
N ASP A 39 14.88 10.89 11.78
CA ASP A 39 14.50 9.49 11.53
C ASP A 39 13.13 9.36 10.82
N ILE A 40 12.29 10.39 10.96
CA ILE A 40 10.98 10.48 10.33
C ILE A 40 10.96 11.78 9.54
N ALA A 41 10.89 11.68 8.20
CA ALA A 41 10.85 12.83 7.33
C ALA A 41 9.78 13.83 7.79
N ALA A 42 10.21 15.04 8.18
CA ALA A 42 9.31 16.13 8.51
C ALA A 42 8.46 16.46 7.29
N ASP A 43 7.21 16.04 7.37
CA ASP A 43 6.12 16.52 6.54
C ASP A 43 6.26 16.22 5.02
N THR A 44 5.98 14.97 4.66
CA THR A 44 5.70 14.55 3.27
C THR A 44 4.33 15.04 2.77
N LEU A 45 3.72 16.04 3.43
CA LEU A 45 2.44 16.66 3.06
C LEU A 45 2.53 17.60 1.85
N THR A 46 3.70 17.73 1.19
CA THR A 46 3.71 18.28 -0.17
C THR A 46 2.82 17.39 -1.01
N ARG A 47 1.62 17.91 -1.30
CA ARG A 47 0.58 17.27 -2.09
C ARG A 47 1.19 17.05 -3.47
N ARG A 48 1.87 15.91 -3.67
CA ARG A 48 2.41 15.51 -4.98
C ARG A 48 1.31 15.79 -5.98
N ALA A 49 1.61 16.60 -6.99
CA ALA A 49 0.64 16.97 -8.00
C ALA A 49 0.00 15.66 -8.50
N VAL A 50 -1.30 15.49 -8.21
CA VAL A 50 -1.99 14.25 -8.54
C VAL A 50 -2.06 14.22 -10.05
N ARG A 51 -1.24 13.35 -10.68
CA ARG A 51 -1.30 13.16 -12.12
C ARG A 51 -2.75 12.78 -12.47
N PRO A 52 -3.40 13.49 -13.42
CA PRO A 52 -4.82 13.27 -13.72
C PRO A 52 -5.07 11.84 -14.22
N ASP A 53 -4.16 11.30 -15.03
CA ASP A 53 -4.25 9.97 -15.63
C ASP A 53 -3.39 8.94 -14.88
N ALA A 54 -3.75 8.66 -13.62
CA ALA A 54 -3.03 7.70 -12.79
C ALA A 54 -3.96 6.86 -11.90
N VAL A 55 -3.49 5.66 -11.56
CA VAL A 55 -4.11 4.83 -10.53
C VAL A 55 -3.85 5.46 -9.16
N ARG A 56 -4.92 5.68 -8.38
CA ARG A 56 -4.81 6.25 -7.04
C ARG A 56 -4.67 5.13 -6.01
N LEU A 57 -3.51 5.07 -5.35
CA LEU A 57 -3.26 4.18 -4.22
C LEU A 57 -3.49 4.92 -2.91
N MET A 58 -4.33 4.37 -2.04
CA MET A 58 -4.64 4.96 -0.74
C MET A 58 -5.18 3.90 0.23
N THR A 59 -5.29 4.26 1.50
CA THR A 59 -5.96 3.44 2.52
C THR A 59 -7.48 3.56 2.41
N ALA A 60 -8.21 2.56 2.92
CA ALA A 60 -9.66 2.58 2.99
C ALA A 60 -10.20 3.84 3.69
N HIS A 61 -9.57 4.25 4.79
CA HIS A 61 -9.91 5.47 5.53
C HIS A 61 -9.86 6.73 4.65
N ARG A 62 -8.79 6.87 3.83
CA ARG A 62 -8.61 8.02 2.92
C ARG A 62 -9.58 7.99 1.74
N SER A 63 -10.26 6.88 1.49
CA SER A 63 -11.22 6.75 0.40
C SER A 63 -12.59 7.36 0.71
N LYS A 64 -12.89 7.65 1.99
CA LYS A 64 -14.19 8.18 2.41
C LYS A 64 -14.51 9.49 1.67
N GLY A 65 -15.73 9.56 1.12
CA GLY A 65 -16.19 10.71 0.34
C GLY A 65 -15.70 10.77 -1.11
N LEU A 66 -14.83 9.84 -1.52
CA LEU A 66 -14.39 9.68 -2.90
C LEU A 66 -15.16 8.54 -3.57
N GLN A 67 -15.06 8.44 -4.90
CA GLN A 67 -15.64 7.35 -5.68
C GLN A 67 -14.99 7.23 -7.06
N TRP A 68 -14.93 6.01 -7.59
CA TRP A 68 -14.32 5.69 -8.89
C TRP A 68 -15.17 4.68 -9.66
N ARG A 69 -15.01 4.65 -10.98
CA ARG A 69 -15.66 3.63 -11.82
C ARG A 69 -15.26 2.21 -11.40
N LEU A 70 -13.96 2.01 -11.19
CA LEU A 70 -13.38 0.75 -10.72
C LEU A 70 -12.60 0.97 -9.42
N VAL A 71 -12.79 0.08 -8.45
CA VAL A 71 -12.01 0.04 -7.21
C VAL A 71 -11.45 -1.36 -7.01
N VAL A 72 -10.18 -1.44 -6.64
CA VAL A 72 -9.52 -2.68 -6.21
C VAL A 72 -9.24 -2.58 -4.71
N VAL A 73 -9.84 -3.46 -3.92
CA VAL A 73 -9.53 -3.64 -2.50
C VAL A 73 -8.60 -4.84 -2.41
N ALA A 74 -7.30 -4.56 -2.33
CA ALA A 74 -6.27 -5.59 -2.34
C ALA A 74 -5.87 -6.03 -0.92
N GLY A 75 -5.50 -7.31 -0.78
CA GLY A 75 -4.93 -7.84 0.46
C GLY A 75 -5.97 -7.99 1.57
N VAL A 76 -7.19 -8.42 1.24
CA VAL A 76 -8.25 -8.66 2.22
C VAL A 76 -8.06 -10.06 2.81
N GLN A 77 -7.06 -10.19 3.68
CA GLN A 77 -6.63 -11.44 4.32
C GLN A 77 -7.11 -11.54 5.75
N GLU A 78 -7.33 -12.77 6.23
CA GLU A 78 -7.57 -13.02 7.65
C GLU A 78 -6.32 -12.60 8.47
N GLY A 79 -6.54 -11.98 9.63
CA GLY A 79 -5.46 -11.44 10.46
C GLY A 79 -4.83 -10.12 9.97
N LEU A 80 -5.05 -9.73 8.72
CA LEU A 80 -4.68 -8.41 8.19
C LEU A 80 -5.87 -7.46 8.14
N TRP A 81 -7.00 -7.93 7.62
CA TRP A 81 -8.26 -7.18 7.57
C TRP A 81 -9.43 -8.17 7.63
N PRO A 82 -10.12 -8.30 8.78
CA PRO A 82 -10.11 -7.43 9.98
C PRO A 82 -8.80 -7.42 10.78
N ASP A 83 -8.30 -6.23 11.11
CA ASP A 83 -7.24 -6.06 12.12
C ASP A 83 -7.89 -5.93 13.51
N LEU A 84 -8.03 -7.06 14.21
CA LEU A 84 -8.65 -7.10 15.54
C LEU A 84 -7.66 -6.83 16.68
N ARG A 85 -6.40 -6.47 16.36
CA ARG A 85 -5.40 -6.16 17.38
C ARG A 85 -5.76 -4.84 18.03
N ARG A 86 -5.69 -4.79 19.36
CA ARG A 86 -5.81 -3.52 20.09
C ARG A 86 -4.59 -2.67 19.81
N ARG A 87 -4.79 -1.54 19.13
CA ARG A 87 -3.77 -0.48 19.00
C ARG A 87 -3.88 0.49 20.18
N GLY A 88 -3.75 -0.05 21.40
CA GLY A 88 -3.63 0.77 22.59
C GLY A 88 -2.20 1.32 22.68
N SER A 89 -2.06 2.62 22.93
CA SER A 89 -0.79 3.18 23.42
C SER A 89 -0.53 2.66 24.83
N LEU A 90 0.73 2.67 25.31
CA LEU A 90 1.05 2.39 26.72
C LEU A 90 0.20 3.21 27.71
N LEU A 91 -0.23 4.40 27.28
CA LEU A 91 -1.04 5.32 28.06
C LEU A 91 -2.55 5.15 27.84
N GLU A 92 -2.96 4.26 26.94
CA GLU A 92 -4.36 3.96 26.58
C GLU A 92 -5.23 5.22 26.39
N ALA A 93 -4.66 6.25 25.74
CA ALA A 93 -5.31 7.55 25.59
C ALA A 93 -6.65 7.48 24.83
N ASP A 94 -6.83 6.46 23.99
CA ASP A 94 -8.08 6.13 23.30
C ASP A 94 -9.23 5.77 24.26
N ARG A 95 -8.92 5.42 25.51
CA ARG A 95 -9.92 5.17 26.56
C ARG A 95 -10.38 6.46 27.25
N ILE A 96 -9.73 7.60 27.05
CA ILE A 96 -10.11 8.83 27.73
C ILE A 96 -11.29 9.47 26.97
N GLY A 97 -12.48 9.28 27.51
CA GLY A 97 -13.73 9.87 27.03
C GLY A 97 -14.15 11.10 27.85
N ARG A 98 -15.20 11.78 27.37
CA ARG A 98 -15.79 12.94 28.05
C ARG A 98 -16.24 12.64 29.48
N ASP A 99 -16.71 11.42 29.71
CA ASP A 99 -17.29 10.97 30.98
C ASP A 99 -16.30 10.12 31.81
N GLY A 100 -15.01 10.14 31.46
CA GLY A 100 -13.96 9.37 32.15
C GLY A 100 -13.35 8.26 31.27
N LEU A 101 -12.81 7.22 31.92
CA LEU A 101 -12.18 6.10 31.23
C LEU A 101 -13.23 5.14 30.66
N ALA A 102 -13.29 5.03 29.34
CA ALA A 102 -14.10 4.06 28.64
C ALA A 102 -13.52 2.64 28.77
N GLU A 103 -14.43 1.66 28.79
CA GLU A 103 -14.05 0.26 28.68
C GLU A 103 -13.45 -0.02 27.29
N PRO A 104 -12.38 -0.84 27.20
CA PRO A 104 -11.80 -1.20 25.93
C PRO A 104 -12.82 -1.87 25.01
N LEU A 105 -12.74 -1.59 23.71
CA LEU A 105 -13.61 -2.24 22.73
C LEU A 105 -13.46 -3.77 22.81
N THR A 106 -14.60 -4.45 22.75
CA THR A 106 -14.63 -5.90 22.61
C THR A 106 -14.14 -6.29 21.21
N PRO A 107 -13.58 -7.50 21.02
CA PRO A 107 -13.22 -8.00 19.69
C PRO A 107 -14.37 -7.93 18.68
N GLY A 108 -15.62 -8.15 19.14
CA GLY A 108 -16.81 -8.02 18.30
C GLY A 108 -17.09 -6.57 17.86
N ALA A 109 -16.85 -5.59 18.73
CA ALA A 109 -16.98 -4.17 18.37
C ALA A 109 -15.90 -3.73 17.37
N LEU A 110 -14.65 -4.17 17.56
CA LEU A 110 -13.56 -3.94 16.60
C LEU A 110 -13.88 -4.58 15.25
N LEU A 111 -14.38 -5.82 15.25
CA LEU A 111 -14.79 -6.49 14.02
C LEU A 111 -15.90 -5.73 13.30
N ALA A 112 -16.89 -5.21 14.02
CA ALA A 112 -17.95 -4.40 13.43
C ALA A 112 -17.42 -3.09 12.84
N GLU A 113 -16.39 -2.49 13.44
CA GLU A 113 -15.72 -1.29 12.91
C GLU A 113 -14.93 -1.59 11.64
N GLU A 114 -14.12 -2.64 11.64
CA GLU A 114 -13.38 -3.09 10.46
C GLU A 114 -14.32 -3.48 9.32
N ARG A 115 -15.48 -4.09 9.63
CA ARG A 115 -16.53 -4.38 8.64
C ARG A 115 -17.13 -3.11 8.06
N ARG A 116 -17.40 -2.08 8.88
CA ARG A 116 -17.86 -0.76 8.37
C ARG A 116 -16.82 -0.12 7.47
N LEU A 117 -15.53 -0.22 7.81
CA LEU A 117 -14.45 0.29 6.97
C LEU A 117 -14.38 -0.44 5.63
N PHE A 118 -14.52 -1.78 5.64
CA PHE A 118 -14.58 -2.58 4.43
C PHE A 118 -15.78 -2.18 3.55
N TYR A 119 -16.96 -2.00 4.15
CA TYR A 119 -18.13 -1.47 3.45
C TYR A 119 -17.88 -0.09 2.83
N VAL A 120 -17.21 0.82 3.55
CA VAL A 120 -16.81 2.12 2.98
C VAL A 120 -15.93 1.92 1.76
N ALA A 121 -14.89 1.08 1.83
CA ALA A 121 -14.00 0.81 0.70
C ALA A 121 -14.75 0.19 -0.52
N ALA A 122 -15.60 -0.80 -0.27
CA ALA A 122 -16.39 -1.47 -1.29
C ALA A 122 -17.35 -0.51 -2.01
N THR A 123 -18.03 0.36 -1.25
CA THR A 123 -18.98 1.35 -1.79
C THR A 123 -18.32 2.53 -2.52
N ARG A 124 -16.99 2.58 -2.61
CA ARG A 124 -16.32 3.58 -3.47
C ARG A 124 -16.41 3.23 -4.95
N ALA A 125 -16.70 1.96 -5.29
CA ALA A 125 -16.88 1.50 -6.66
C ALA A 125 -18.26 1.93 -7.20
N ARG A 126 -18.29 2.52 -8.40
CA ARG A 126 -19.53 2.84 -9.13
C ARG A 126 -19.96 1.75 -10.11
N GLU A 127 -19.00 1.10 -10.78
CA GLU A 127 -19.27 0.11 -11.83
C GLU A 127 -18.69 -1.25 -11.49
N ARG A 128 -17.45 -1.31 -10.99
CA ARG A 128 -16.76 -2.57 -10.71
C ARG A 128 -15.96 -2.53 -9.43
N LEU A 129 -16.21 -3.50 -8.56
CA LEU A 129 -15.39 -3.80 -7.40
C LEU A 129 -14.57 -5.06 -7.69
N VAL A 130 -13.28 -5.01 -7.40
CA VAL A 130 -12.40 -6.19 -7.37
C VAL A 130 -11.84 -6.31 -5.97
N VAL A 131 -12.04 -7.45 -5.33
CA VAL A 131 -11.47 -7.73 -4.00
C VAL A 131 -10.48 -8.88 -4.18
N THR A 132 -9.28 -8.74 -3.65
CA THR A 132 -8.25 -9.78 -3.76
C THR A 132 -7.74 -10.22 -2.40
N ALA A 133 -7.51 -11.52 -2.31
CA ALA A 133 -6.91 -12.21 -1.19
C ALA A 133 -5.96 -13.28 -1.74
N VAL A 134 -5.14 -13.86 -0.86
CA VAL A 134 -4.18 -14.91 -1.16
C VAL A 134 -4.63 -16.10 -0.34
N LYS A 135 -4.61 -17.27 -0.98
CA LYS A 135 -4.88 -18.55 -0.33
C LYS A 135 -3.64 -19.40 -0.48
N ALA A 136 -2.93 -19.61 0.62
CA ALA A 136 -1.79 -20.51 0.66
C ALA A 136 -2.28 -21.97 0.75
N PRO A 137 -1.55 -22.94 0.15
CA PRO A 137 -1.92 -24.36 0.25
C PRO A 137 -1.70 -24.95 1.65
N ALA A 138 -0.83 -24.34 2.45
CA ALA A 138 -0.54 -24.78 3.82
C ALA A 138 -1.68 -24.39 4.76
N GLU A 139 -2.02 -25.26 5.72
CA GLU A 139 -3.06 -25.01 6.72
C GLU A 139 -2.83 -23.72 7.50
N ASP A 140 -1.56 -23.45 7.86
CA ASP A 140 -1.13 -22.27 8.62
C ASP A 140 -0.74 -21.09 7.72
N GLY A 141 -0.97 -21.20 6.41
CA GLY A 141 -0.61 -20.16 5.45
C GLY A 141 -1.66 -19.05 5.35
N ASP A 142 -1.37 -18.04 4.51
CA ASP A 142 -2.30 -16.93 4.27
C ASP A 142 -3.69 -17.43 3.89
N GLN A 143 -4.71 -16.98 4.63
CA GLN A 143 -6.10 -17.30 4.35
C GLN A 143 -6.88 -16.06 3.92
N PRO A 144 -7.83 -16.21 2.97
CA PRO A 144 -8.75 -15.14 2.62
C PRO A 144 -9.56 -14.68 3.84
N SER A 145 -9.79 -13.38 3.95
CA SER A 145 -10.60 -12.81 5.02
C SER A 145 -12.03 -13.31 4.98
N ARG A 146 -12.62 -13.48 6.16
CA ARG A 146 -14.07 -13.68 6.34
C ARG A 146 -14.95 -12.69 5.58
N PHE A 147 -14.50 -11.46 5.33
CA PHE A 147 -15.27 -10.46 4.60
C PHE A 147 -15.55 -10.83 3.14
N LEU A 148 -14.77 -11.72 2.53
CA LEU A 148 -15.04 -12.19 1.17
C LEU A 148 -16.34 -12.99 1.09
N ALA A 149 -16.61 -13.83 2.09
CA ALA A 149 -17.85 -14.61 2.17
C ALA A 149 -19.10 -13.72 2.36
N GLU A 150 -18.93 -12.52 2.93
CA GLU A 150 -20.01 -11.56 3.15
C GLU A 150 -20.42 -10.82 1.86
N LEU A 151 -19.63 -10.89 0.78
CA LEU A 151 -19.94 -10.21 -0.49
C LEU A 151 -21.04 -10.89 -1.31
N GLY A 152 -21.43 -12.12 -0.96
CA GLY A 152 -22.46 -12.87 -1.71
C GLY A 152 -22.03 -13.29 -3.11
N VAL A 153 -20.73 -13.31 -3.38
CA VAL A 153 -20.13 -13.78 -4.64
C VAL A 153 -19.09 -14.85 -4.34
N GLU A 154 -19.12 -15.94 -5.10
CA GLU A 154 -18.13 -17.00 -4.96
C GLU A 154 -16.74 -16.50 -5.39
N PRO A 155 -15.71 -16.60 -4.52
CA PRO A 155 -14.36 -16.24 -4.90
C PRO A 155 -13.86 -17.10 -6.05
N GLN A 156 -13.31 -16.45 -7.08
CA GLN A 156 -12.64 -17.15 -8.16
C GLN A 156 -11.18 -17.40 -7.77
N ASP A 157 -10.79 -18.67 -7.65
CA ASP A 157 -9.39 -19.05 -7.48
C ASP A 157 -8.63 -18.80 -8.79
N VAL A 158 -7.79 -17.76 -8.78
CA VAL A 158 -6.90 -17.42 -9.90
C VAL A 158 -5.51 -17.95 -9.59
N THR A 159 -5.27 -19.22 -9.92
CA THR A 159 -3.96 -19.85 -9.82
C THR A 159 -3.26 -19.78 -11.17
N GLY A 160 -2.15 -19.05 -11.24
CA GLY A 160 -1.38 -18.92 -12.47
C GLY A 160 -0.28 -17.88 -12.39
N ARG A 161 0.79 -18.10 -13.15
CA ARG A 161 1.83 -17.07 -13.35
C ARG A 161 1.19 -15.93 -14.15
N PRO A 162 1.35 -14.66 -13.73
CA PRO A 162 0.88 -13.55 -14.54
C PRO A 162 1.51 -13.65 -15.93
N ARG A 163 0.71 -13.39 -16.98
CA ARG A 163 1.17 -13.48 -18.39
C ARG A 163 2.37 -12.57 -18.70
N ARG A 164 2.66 -11.61 -17.82
CA ARG A 164 3.81 -10.72 -17.91
C ARG A 164 4.47 -10.61 -16.53
N PRO A 165 5.82 -10.60 -16.47
CA PRO A 165 6.53 -10.41 -15.23
C PRO A 165 6.31 -8.97 -14.73
N LEU A 166 5.87 -8.85 -13.48
CA LEU A 166 5.54 -7.57 -12.84
C LEU A 166 6.71 -6.97 -12.03
N SER A 167 7.83 -7.69 -11.97
CA SER A 167 9.06 -7.25 -11.31
C SER A 167 10.28 -7.67 -12.12
N VAL A 168 11.41 -6.99 -11.91
CA VAL A 168 12.69 -7.36 -12.54
C VAL A 168 13.09 -8.78 -12.14
N ALA A 169 12.93 -9.15 -10.87
CA ALA A 169 13.21 -10.50 -10.40
C ALA A 169 12.35 -11.56 -11.12
N ALA A 170 11.04 -11.30 -11.31
CA ALA A 170 10.16 -12.19 -12.06
C ALA A 170 10.57 -12.28 -13.54
N LEU A 171 10.95 -11.15 -14.15
CA LEU A 171 11.43 -11.12 -15.54
C LEU A 171 12.73 -11.92 -15.69
N VAL A 172 13.68 -11.77 -14.77
CA VAL A 172 14.93 -12.53 -14.75
C VAL A 172 14.65 -14.03 -14.60
N ALA A 173 13.74 -14.41 -13.69
CA ALA A 173 13.36 -15.80 -13.50
C ALA A 173 12.71 -16.40 -14.75
N GLU A 174 11.84 -15.64 -15.41
CA GLU A 174 11.19 -16.04 -16.66
C GLU A 174 12.21 -16.19 -17.80
N LEU A 175 13.09 -15.21 -18.01
CA LEU A 175 14.14 -15.27 -19.02
C LEU A 175 15.09 -16.46 -18.79
N ARG A 176 15.47 -16.73 -17.54
CA ARG A 176 16.28 -17.90 -17.17
C ARG A 176 15.55 -19.21 -17.48
N ALA A 177 14.28 -19.31 -17.11
CA ALA A 177 13.47 -20.49 -17.42
C ALA A 177 13.40 -20.71 -18.93
N THR A 178 13.14 -19.65 -19.71
CA THR A 178 13.12 -19.72 -21.18
C THR A 178 14.46 -20.16 -21.77
N THR A 179 15.61 -19.75 -21.20
CA THR A 179 16.92 -20.17 -21.75
C THR A 179 17.20 -21.67 -21.64
N VAL A 180 16.53 -22.38 -20.72
CA VAL A 180 16.74 -23.82 -20.49
C VAL A 180 15.52 -24.67 -20.86
N ASP A 181 14.48 -24.04 -21.40
CA ASP A 181 13.25 -24.72 -21.80
C ASP A 181 13.50 -25.56 -23.08
N PRO A 182 13.36 -26.90 -23.01
CA PRO A 182 13.55 -27.77 -24.17
C PRO A 182 12.50 -27.55 -25.26
N ASP A 183 11.29 -27.12 -24.89
CA ASP A 183 10.18 -26.90 -25.82
C ASP A 183 10.23 -25.51 -26.48
N ALA A 184 11.07 -24.60 -25.96
CA ALA A 184 11.30 -23.30 -26.57
C ALA A 184 12.14 -23.42 -27.86
N SER A 185 11.85 -22.58 -28.86
CA SER A 185 12.71 -22.49 -30.05
C SER A 185 14.10 -21.97 -29.71
N GLU A 186 15.12 -22.39 -30.47
CA GLU A 186 16.50 -21.92 -30.28
C GLU A 186 16.62 -20.40 -30.40
N ALA A 187 15.88 -19.79 -31.35
CA ALA A 187 15.81 -18.35 -31.50
C ALA A 187 15.27 -17.64 -30.25
N LEU A 188 14.25 -18.22 -29.60
CA LEU A 188 13.67 -17.69 -28.37
C LEU A 188 14.63 -17.83 -27.19
N ARG A 189 15.31 -18.98 -27.04
CA ARG A 189 16.36 -19.17 -26.02
C ARG A 189 17.49 -18.16 -26.18
N ALA A 190 17.98 -17.95 -27.39
CA ALA A 190 19.04 -16.98 -27.68
C ALA A 190 18.59 -15.53 -27.41
N ALA A 191 17.35 -15.19 -27.75
CA ALA A 191 16.78 -13.88 -27.46
C ALA A 191 16.65 -13.63 -25.94
N ALA A 192 16.21 -14.65 -25.19
CA ALA A 192 16.11 -14.58 -23.74
C ALA A 192 17.49 -14.37 -23.10
N ALA A 193 18.52 -15.12 -23.51
CA ALA A 193 19.89 -14.97 -23.03
C ALA A 193 20.45 -13.55 -23.31
N ARG A 194 20.26 -13.03 -24.54
CA ARG A 194 20.69 -11.66 -24.90
C ARG A 194 19.94 -10.58 -24.12
N ARG A 195 18.70 -10.82 -23.71
CA ARG A 195 17.96 -9.87 -22.87
C ARG A 195 18.42 -9.95 -21.42
N LEU A 196 18.67 -11.15 -20.91
CA LEU A 196 19.20 -11.38 -19.57
C LEU A 196 20.56 -10.70 -19.38
N ALA A 197 21.46 -10.78 -20.37
CA ALA A 197 22.78 -10.14 -20.32
C ALA A 197 22.76 -8.59 -20.33
N ARG A 198 21.59 -7.98 -20.57
CA ARG A 198 21.39 -6.52 -20.60
C ARG A 198 20.64 -6.00 -19.36
N LEU A 199 20.16 -6.89 -18.49
CA LEU A 199 19.51 -6.55 -17.23
C LEU A 199 20.57 -6.53 -16.12
#